data_AF-A0AAV2L287-F1
#
_entry.id   AF-A0AAV2L287-F1
#
_cell.length_a   1.000
_cell.length_b   1.000
_cell.length_c   1.000
_cell.angle_alpha   90.00
_cell.angle_beta   90.00
_cell.angle_gamma   90.00
#
_symmetry.space_group_name_H-M   'P 1'
#
loop_
_entity.id
_entity.type
_entity.pdbx_description
1 polymer ?
#
loop_
_entity_poly.entity_id
_entity_poly.type
_entity_poly.pdbx_seq_one_letter_code
_entity_poly.pdbx_strand_id
1 'polypeptide(L)'
;MADLETVLKEIREFRRETTDGINGIREDLKLTNGRIDEAEKRIGETEERVQCVEEATCELIKLQRKLEEKLIDQEGRARRDNTRLHGIKEGAESGAMCAFVETLQREKHELPATG
;
A
#
# COMPACT_ATOMS: atom_id res chain seq x y z
N MET A 1 60.56 18.81 -52.15
CA MET A 1 59.18 19.17 -52.49
C MET A 1 58.17 18.07 -52.14
N ALA A 2 58.48 16.78 -52.33
CA ALA A 2 57.57 15.66 -51.99
C ALA A 2 57.18 15.52 -50.50
N ASP A 3 58.01 16.02 -49.58
CA ASP A 3 57.80 15.87 -48.13
C ASP A 3 56.69 16.80 -47.59
N LEU A 4 56.67 18.05 -48.05
CA LEU A 4 55.64 19.02 -47.68
C LEU A 4 54.24 18.64 -48.21
N GLU A 5 54.20 18.03 -49.39
CA GLU A 5 52.95 17.56 -50.01
C GLU A 5 52.34 16.38 -49.25
N THR A 6 53.20 15.48 -48.74
CA THR A 6 52.81 14.36 -47.87
C THR A 6 52.24 14.88 -46.55
N VAL A 7 52.92 15.82 -45.88
CA VAL A 7 52.44 16.42 -44.62
C VAL A 7 51.10 17.15 -44.82
N LEU A 8 50.92 17.86 -45.93
CA LEU A 8 49.64 18.53 -46.24
C LEU A 8 48.50 17.52 -46.46
N LYS A 9 48.80 16.35 -47.03
CA LYS A 9 47.81 15.28 -47.21
C LYS A 9 47.39 14.70 -45.86
N GLU A 10 48.34 14.37 -45.00
CA GLU A 10 48.08 13.84 -43.65
C GLU A 10 47.27 14.82 -42.79
N ILE A 11 47.58 16.12 -42.83
CA ILE A 11 46.80 17.14 -42.12
C ILE A 11 45.35 17.19 -42.62
N ARG A 12 45.12 17.04 -43.94
CA ARG A 12 43.76 17.03 -44.50
C ARG A 12 43.00 15.77 -44.11
N GLU A 13 43.66 14.62 -44.08
CA GLU A 13 43.07 13.35 -43.63
C GLU A 13 42.73 13.42 -42.14
N PHE A 14 43.68 13.82 -41.28
CA PHE A 14 43.45 14.03 -39.85
C PHE A 14 42.30 14.99 -39.58
N ARG A 15 42.23 16.11 -40.30
CA ARG A 15 41.12 17.07 -40.16
C ARG A 15 39.78 16.44 -40.55
N ARG A 16 39.76 15.59 -41.59
CA ARG A 16 38.55 14.89 -42.02
C ARG A 16 38.11 13.89 -40.96
N GLU A 17 39.01 13.02 -40.52
CA GLU A 17 38.75 12.02 -39.46
C GLU A 17 38.27 12.68 -38.17
N THR A 18 38.90 13.79 -37.77
CA THR A 18 38.48 14.57 -36.59
C THR A 18 37.08 15.14 -36.77
N THR A 19 36.75 15.66 -37.96
CA THR A 19 35.42 16.21 -38.26
C THR A 19 34.36 15.11 -38.23
N ASP A 20 34.66 13.95 -38.81
CA ASP A 20 33.76 12.80 -38.85
C ASP A 20 33.53 12.25 -37.43
N GLY A 21 34.59 12.15 -36.62
CA GLY A 21 34.49 11.74 -35.22
C GLY A 21 33.66 12.72 -34.37
N ILE A 22 33.84 14.03 -34.54
CA ILE A 22 33.04 15.05 -33.85
C ILE A 22 31.56 14.95 -34.27
N ASN A 23 31.29 14.71 -35.55
CA ASN A 23 29.93 14.54 -36.04
C ASN A 23 29.27 13.29 -35.45
N GLY A 24 29.99 12.17 -35.39
CA GLY A 24 29.51 10.95 -34.73
C GLY A 24 29.18 11.17 -33.25
N ILE A 25 30.09 11.80 -32.50
CA ILE A 25 29.84 12.16 -31.09
C ILE A 25 28.60 13.05 -30.95
N ARG A 26 28.43 14.02 -31.86
CA ARG A 26 27.26 14.90 -31.85
C ARG A 26 25.95 14.14 -32.08
N GLU A 27 25.96 13.14 -32.94
CA GLU A 27 24.79 12.29 -33.19
C GLU A 27 24.47 11.41 -31.98
N ASP A 28 25.48 10.77 -31.39
CA ASP A 28 25.33 9.96 -30.18
C ASP A 28 24.81 10.79 -29.00
N LEU A 29 25.29 12.03 -28.84
CA LEU A 29 24.80 12.96 -27.83
C LEU A 29 23.32 13.30 -28.05
N LYS A 30 22.88 13.54 -29.29
CA LYS A 30 21.46 13.80 -29.59
C LYS A 30 20.58 12.60 -29.26
N LEU A 31 21.02 11.39 -29.63
CA LEU A 31 20.29 10.16 -29.33
C LEU A 31 20.20 9.93 -27.82
N THR A 32 21.30 10.14 -27.11
CA THR A 32 21.34 10.00 -25.66
C THR A 32 20.44 11.02 -24.97
N ASN A 33 20.45 12.28 -25.41
CA ASN A 33 19.58 13.31 -24.86
C ASN A 33 18.10 12.95 -25.05
N GLY A 34 17.70 12.51 -26.25
CA GLY A 34 16.32 12.09 -26.50
C GLY A 34 15.87 10.92 -25.62
N ARG A 35 16.77 9.96 -25.35
CA ARG A 35 16.50 8.85 -24.42
C ARG A 35 16.37 9.32 -22.97
N ILE A 36 17.15 10.32 -22.56
CA ILE A 36 17.06 10.95 -21.24
C ILE A 36 15.72 11.68 -21.12
N ASP A 37 15.36 12.50 -22.10
CA ASP A 37 14.09 13.25 -22.10
C ASP A 37 12.87 12.30 -21.97
N GLU A 38 12.89 11.16 -22.68
CA GLU A 38 11.85 10.14 -22.57
C GLU A 38 11.84 9.47 -21.18
N ALA A 39 13.01 9.16 -20.63
CA ALA A 39 13.13 8.56 -19.31
C ALA A 39 12.62 9.51 -18.22
N GLU A 40 13.00 10.79 -18.27
CA GLU A 40 12.54 11.83 -17.35
C GLU A 40 11.02 11.98 -17.39
N LYS A 41 10.43 12.02 -18.59
CA LYS A 41 8.98 12.07 -18.75
C LYS A 41 8.28 10.87 -18.10
N ARG A 42 8.79 9.65 -18.36
CA ARG A 42 8.20 8.43 -17.78
C ARG A 42 8.35 8.36 -16.27
N ILE A 43 9.46 8.88 -15.73
CA ILE A 43 9.67 8.99 -14.29
C ILE A 43 8.65 9.96 -13.70
N GLY A 44 8.49 11.16 -14.26
CA GLY A 44 7.50 12.13 -13.79
C GLY A 44 6.07 11.60 -13.78
N GLU A 45 5.64 10.96 -14.87
CA GLU A 45 4.31 10.31 -14.94
C GLU A 45 4.15 9.20 -13.88
N THR A 46 5.22 8.49 -13.56
CA THR A 46 5.19 7.43 -12.54
C THR A 46 5.14 8.02 -11.14
N GLU A 47 5.92 9.06 -10.86
CA GLU A 47 5.95 9.76 -9.58
C GLU A 47 4.57 10.36 -9.25
N GLU A 48 3.92 11.02 -10.21
CA GLU A 48 2.56 11.55 -10.04
C GLU A 48 1.56 10.44 -9.68
N ARG A 49 1.62 9.31 -10.41
CA ARG A 49 0.74 8.17 -10.15
C ARG A 49 0.98 7.55 -8.78
N VAL A 50 2.25 7.42 -8.36
CA VAL A 50 2.61 6.89 -7.05
C VAL A 50 2.08 7.81 -5.96
N GLN A 51 2.28 9.12 -6.09
CA GLN A 51 1.78 10.10 -5.13
C GLN A 51 0.24 10.02 -4.99
N CYS A 52 -0.50 9.97 -6.10
CA CYS A 52 -1.95 9.83 -6.04
C CYS A 52 -2.40 8.53 -5.34
N VAL A 53 -1.69 7.42 -5.56
CA VAL A 53 -2.00 6.14 -4.90
C VAL A 53 -1.67 6.20 -3.40
N GLU A 54 -0.55 6.81 -3.02
CA GLU A 54 -0.18 6.99 -1.61
C GLU A 54 -1.21 7.83 -0.85
N GLU A 55 -1.68 8.93 -1.45
CA GLU A 55 -2.74 9.76 -0.88
C GLU A 55 -4.05 8.98 -0.73
N ALA A 56 -4.48 8.27 -1.77
CA ALA A 56 -5.71 7.46 -1.74
C ALA A 56 -5.63 6.34 -0.68
N THR A 57 -4.48 5.66 -0.58
CA THR A 57 -4.28 4.59 0.42
C THR A 57 -4.28 5.14 1.84
N CYS A 58 -3.70 6.32 2.07
CA CYS A 58 -3.78 7.00 3.37
C CYS A 58 -5.22 7.28 3.79
N GLU A 59 -6.04 7.80 2.87
CA GLU A 59 -7.45 8.08 3.16
C GLU A 59 -8.27 6.79 3.39
N LEU A 60 -7.99 5.73 2.62
CA LEU A 60 -8.62 4.43 2.83
C LEU A 60 -8.29 3.83 4.20
N ILE A 61 -7.03 3.93 4.65
CA ILE A 61 -6.63 3.45 5.98
C ILE A 61 -7.36 4.22 7.09
N LYS A 62 -7.49 5.55 6.96
CA LYS A 62 -8.24 6.36 7.93
C LYS A 62 -9.72 5.95 7.97
N LEU A 63 -10.32 5.74 6.81
CA LEU A 63 -11.71 5.30 6.71
C LEU A 63 -11.90 3.91 7.33
N GLN A 64 -11.01 2.97 7.04
CA GLN A 64 -11.05 1.63 7.59
C GLN A 64 -11.03 1.65 9.12
N ARG A 65 -10.11 2.39 9.74
CA ARG A 65 -10.05 2.53 11.21
C ARG A 65 -11.36 3.06 11.79
N LYS A 66 -11.93 4.08 11.17
CA LYS A 66 -13.22 4.65 11.58
C LYS A 66 -14.37 3.65 11.47
N LEU A 67 -14.34 2.78 10.46
CA LEU A 67 -15.35 1.72 10.30
C LEU A 67 -15.17 0.61 11.33
N GLU A 68 -13.92 0.21 11.61
CA GLU A 68 -13.60 -0.77 12.66
C GLU A 68 -14.08 -0.28 14.04
N GLU A 69 -13.80 0.97 14.40
CA GLU A 69 -14.29 1.57 15.65
C GLU A 69 -15.83 1.54 15.74
N LYS A 70 -16.51 1.89 14.66
CA LYS A 70 -17.98 1.83 14.59
C LYS A 70 -18.51 0.41 14.74
N LEU A 71 -17.84 -0.58 14.15
CA LEU A 71 -18.23 -1.99 14.26
C LEU A 71 -18.08 -2.49 15.70
N ILE A 72 -16.96 -2.20 16.34
CA ILE A 72 -16.73 -2.58 17.75
C ILE A 72 -17.79 -1.96 18.66
N ASP A 73 -18.09 -0.68 18.46
CA ASP A 73 -19.10 0.04 19.23
C ASP A 73 -20.53 -0.50 18.98
N GLN A 74 -20.86 -0.86 17.74
CA GLN A 74 -22.12 -1.53 17.40
C GLN A 74 -22.21 -2.93 18.04
N GLU A 75 -21.16 -3.74 17.96
CA GLU A 75 -21.13 -5.07 18.56
C GLU A 75 -21.25 -4.99 20.09
N GLY A 76 -20.54 -4.05 20.70
CA GLY A 76 -20.60 -3.77 22.13
C GLY A 76 -21.99 -3.35 22.58
N ARG A 77 -22.70 -2.50 21.81
CA ARG A 77 -24.11 -2.17 22.08
C ARG A 77 -25.04 -3.36 21.90
N ALA A 78 -24.90 -4.11 20.82
CA ALA A 78 -25.76 -5.25 20.52
C ALA A 78 -25.65 -6.37 21.56
N ARG A 79 -24.47 -6.51 22.19
CA ARG A 79 -24.21 -7.52 23.22
C ARG A 79 -24.26 -6.98 24.65
N ARG A 80 -24.59 -5.70 24.85
CA ARG A 80 -24.52 -5.05 26.17
C ARG A 80 -25.35 -5.77 27.23
N ASP A 81 -26.52 -6.26 26.84
CA ASP A 81 -27.45 -6.93 27.74
C ASP A 81 -27.31 -8.46 27.71
N ASN A 82 -26.34 -8.98 26.93
CA ASN A 82 -26.10 -10.41 26.85
C ASN A 82 -25.19 -10.84 28.01
N THR A 83 -25.64 -11.84 28.77
CA THR A 83 -24.84 -12.48 29.82
C THR A 83 -24.38 -13.85 29.36
N ARG A 84 -23.09 -14.15 29.51
CA ARG A 84 -22.51 -15.47 29.19
C ARG A 84 -22.25 -16.26 30.47
N LEU A 85 -22.92 -17.39 30.62
CA LEU A 85 -22.77 -18.29 31.76
C LEU A 85 -21.77 -19.40 31.42
N HIS A 86 -20.79 -19.64 32.31
CA HIS A 86 -19.75 -20.65 32.14
C HIS A 86 -19.82 -21.72 33.24
N GLY A 87 -19.35 -22.93 32.94
CA GLY A 87 -19.29 -24.03 33.93
C GLY A 87 -20.58 -24.82 34.10
N ILE A 88 -21.54 -24.67 33.18
CA ILE A 88 -22.78 -25.45 33.16
C ILE A 88 -22.49 -26.78 32.46
N LYS A 89 -22.82 -27.89 33.12
CA LYS A 89 -22.68 -29.23 32.53
C LYS A 89 -23.75 -29.43 31.47
N GLU A 90 -23.37 -29.90 30.29
CA GLU A 90 -24.31 -30.21 29.21
C GLU A 90 -25.39 -31.21 29.68
N GLY A 91 -26.65 -30.91 29.35
CA GLY A 91 -27.81 -31.71 29.76
C GLY A 91 -28.31 -31.46 31.18
N ALA A 92 -27.68 -30.57 31.96
CA ALA A 92 -28.21 -30.11 33.26
C ALA A 92 -29.41 -29.15 33.10
N GLU A 93 -29.56 -28.57 31.92
CA GLU A 93 -30.63 -27.66 31.53
C GLU A 93 -31.93 -28.47 31.33
N SER A 94 -32.60 -28.78 32.43
CA SER A 94 -33.91 -29.46 32.38
C SER A 94 -35.03 -28.44 32.21
N GLY A 95 -35.89 -28.65 31.21
CA GLY A 95 -37.08 -27.82 30.98
C GLY A 95 -36.79 -26.50 30.25
N ALA A 96 -37.55 -25.45 30.60
CA ALA A 96 -37.42 -24.14 29.96
C ALA A 96 -36.19 -23.37 30.47
N MET A 97 -35.36 -22.86 29.55
CA MET A 97 -34.11 -22.16 29.87
C MET A 97 -34.29 -20.98 30.85
N CYS A 98 -35.40 -20.23 30.74
CA CYS A 98 -35.69 -19.13 31.68
C CYS A 98 -35.84 -19.64 33.13
N ALA A 99 -36.55 -20.75 33.35
CA ALA A 99 -36.75 -21.32 34.67
C ALA A 99 -35.44 -21.90 35.25
N PHE A 100 -34.61 -22.49 34.38
CA PHE A 100 -33.29 -22.96 34.75
C PHE A 100 -32.36 -21.81 35.19
N VAL A 101 -32.28 -20.73 34.40
CA VAL A 101 -31.47 -19.54 34.75
C VAL A 101 -31.97 -18.88 36.03
N GLU A 102 -33.28 -18.80 36.25
CA GLU A 102 -33.88 -18.26 37.47
C GLU A 102 -33.50 -19.09 38.71
N THR A 103 -33.57 -20.41 38.61
CA THR A 103 -33.17 -21.33 39.68
C THR A 103 -31.68 -21.17 40.00
N LEU A 104 -30.84 -21.13 38.96
CA LEU A 104 -29.39 -20.95 39.09
C LEU A 104 -29.04 -19.62 39.79
N GLN A 105 -29.73 -18.53 39.45
CA GLN A 105 -29.52 -17.24 40.12
C GLN A 105 -29.94 -17.28 41.59
N ARG A 106 -31.09 -17.87 41.92
CA ARG A 106 -31.56 -17.96 43.31
C ARG A 106 -30.63 -18.80 44.18
N GLU A 107 -30.18 -19.95 43.68
CA GLU A 107 -29.23 -20.82 44.40
C GLU A 107 -27.90 -20.14 44.68
N LYS A 108 -27.39 -19.32 43.75
CA LYS A 108 -26.09 -18.65 43.88
C LYS A 108 -26.15 -17.34 44.67
N HIS A 109 -27.30 -16.68 44.73
CA HIS A 109 -27.48 -15.37 45.38
C HIS A 109 -28.33 -15.40 46.66
N GLU A 110 -28.73 -16.57 47.15
CA GLU A 110 -29.52 -16.75 48.39
C GLU A 110 -30.80 -15.90 48.42
N LEU A 111 -31.47 -15.75 47.27
CA LEU A 111 -32.66 -14.90 47.16
C LEU A 111 -33.91 -15.60 47.70
N PRO A 112 -34.83 -14.89 48.39
CA PRO A 112 -36.06 -15.47 48.90
C PRO A 112 -37.01 -15.93 47.78
N ALA A 113 -37.80 -16.96 48.05
CA ALA A 113 -38.82 -17.45 47.13
C ALA A 113 -39.89 -16.37 46.88
N THR A 114 -40.15 -16.05 45.62
CA THR A 114 -41.32 -15.22 45.25
C THR A 114 -42.56 -16.10 45.29
N GLY A 115 -43.55 -15.65 46.06
CA GLY A 115 -44.89 -16.25 46.11
C GLY A 115 -45.70 -16.04 44.85
#